data_AF-A0A315VSP7-F1
#
_entry.id   AF-A0A315VSP7-F1
#
_cell.length_a   1.000
_cell.length_b   1.000
_cell.length_c   1.000
_cell.angle_alpha   90.00
_cell.angle_beta   90.00
_cell.angle_gamma   90.00
#
_symmetry.space_group_name_H-M   'P 1'
#
loop_
_entity.id
_entity.type
_entity.pdbx_description
1 polymer ?
#
loop_
_entity_poly.entity_id
_entity_poly.type
_entity_poly.pdbx_seq_one_letter_code
_entity_poly.pdbx_strand_id
1 'polypeptide(L)'
;MSGKVILHYFNGRGKMESIRWLLTVAEVEFEEHYLTNREEYLKLLNEGSLMFQQVPLVEIDGLKLVQTKAILYYIAEKFNLHGKDIKERVMINMYAEGLIDHMEMIMVLPFVTDTKPKLDNIRSKAEERYLPVFEKALTGPVYLVGGKLSLADVLLVECTLMLEEKFPDILKEFPNIKSFQGRMTLKPAISRFLQPGSKRKPQPDEGYVKTVKEVFNITGPFP
;
A
#
# COMPACT_ATOMS: atom_id res chain seq x y z
N MET A 1 3.70 -26.79 9.03
CA MET A 1 3.39 -26.52 7.61
C MET A 1 2.95 -25.07 7.52
N SER A 2 3.75 -24.20 6.91
CA SER A 2 3.33 -22.81 6.64
C SER A 2 2.12 -22.86 5.72
N GLY A 3 0.95 -22.45 6.20
CA GLY A 3 -0.25 -22.35 5.36
C GLY A 3 0.00 -21.38 4.20
N LYS A 4 -0.77 -21.53 3.12
CA LYS A 4 -0.77 -20.57 2.01
C LYS A 4 -1.24 -19.20 2.51
N VAL A 5 -0.64 -18.12 2.00
CA VAL A 5 -1.12 -16.75 2.25
C VAL A 5 -2.21 -16.42 1.24
N ILE A 6 -3.40 -16.02 1.70
CA ILE A 6 -4.56 -15.71 0.82
C ILE A 6 -5.06 -14.30 1.08
N LEU A 7 -5.14 -13.49 0.04
CA LEU A 7 -5.60 -12.10 0.10
C LEU A 7 -7.03 -12.03 -0.43
N HIS A 8 -7.98 -11.57 0.40
CA HIS A 8 -9.36 -11.35 0.01
C HIS A 8 -9.60 -9.85 -0.18
N TYR A 9 -9.78 -9.44 -1.44
CA TYR A 9 -9.98 -8.03 -1.80
C TYR A 9 -10.57 -7.89 -3.21
N PHE A 10 -10.74 -6.67 -3.69
CA PHE A 10 -11.07 -6.40 -5.09
C PHE A 10 -9.88 -6.72 -6.01
N ASN A 11 -10.17 -7.02 -7.28
CA ASN A 11 -9.17 -7.07 -8.34
C ASN A 11 -8.71 -5.65 -8.74
N GLY A 12 -7.98 -5.01 -7.84
CA GLY A 12 -7.46 -3.66 -8.00
C GLY A 12 -6.59 -3.29 -6.79
N ARG A 13 -6.05 -2.07 -6.80
CA ARG A 13 -5.13 -1.60 -5.76
C ARG A 13 -5.81 -1.51 -4.39
N GLY A 14 -6.58 -0.44 -4.18
CA GLY A 14 -7.18 -0.07 -2.90
C GLY A 14 -6.22 -0.23 -1.72
N LYS A 15 -6.74 -0.64 -0.57
CA LYS A 15 -5.96 -0.84 0.66
C LYS A 15 -5.13 -2.13 0.69
N MET A 16 -5.26 -3.01 -0.32
CA MET A 16 -4.51 -4.27 -0.39
C MET A 16 -3.17 -4.11 -1.12
N GLU A 17 -2.98 -3.04 -1.90
CA GLU A 17 -1.78 -2.87 -2.73
C GLU A 17 -0.49 -2.85 -1.90
N SER A 18 -0.46 -2.08 -0.82
CA SER A 18 0.70 -2.04 0.09
C SER A 18 1.01 -3.39 0.72
N ILE A 19 0.00 -4.24 0.94
CA ILE A 19 0.20 -5.61 1.44
C ILE A 19 0.86 -6.48 0.37
N ARG A 20 0.44 -6.37 -0.90
CA ARG A 20 1.09 -7.06 -2.03
C ARG A 20 2.55 -6.64 -2.19
N TRP A 21 2.83 -5.33 -2.09
CA TRP A 21 4.19 -4.80 -2.11
C TRP A 21 5.05 -5.41 -1.01
N LEU A 22 4.56 -5.42 0.23
CA LEU A 22 5.31 -5.92 1.37
C LEU A 22 5.57 -7.43 1.29
N LEU A 23 4.55 -8.23 0.94
CA LEU A 23 4.71 -9.68 0.75
C LEU A 23 5.70 -9.99 -0.37
N THR A 24 5.67 -9.24 -1.46
CA THR A 24 6.62 -9.43 -2.56
C THR A 24 8.05 -9.13 -2.14
N VAL A 25 8.27 -8.03 -1.41
CA VAL A 25 9.59 -7.68 -0.86
C VAL A 25 10.07 -8.71 0.16
N ALA A 26 9.16 -9.31 0.92
CA ALA A 26 9.43 -10.42 1.83
C ALA A 26 9.64 -11.77 1.12
N GLU A 27 9.57 -11.82 -0.22
CA GLU A 27 9.69 -13.04 -1.03
C GLU A 27 8.65 -14.11 -0.65
N VAL A 28 7.43 -13.65 -0.33
CA VAL A 28 6.30 -14.51 0.06
C VAL A 28 5.34 -14.63 -1.11
N GLU A 29 5.14 -15.87 -1.56
CA GLU A 29 4.08 -16.19 -2.51
C GLU A 29 2.70 -16.15 -1.82
N PHE A 30 1.72 -15.60 -2.54
CA PHE A 30 0.36 -15.45 -2.04
C PHE A 30 -0.68 -15.69 -3.14
N GLU A 31 -1.85 -16.17 -2.76
CA GLU A 31 -3.01 -16.32 -3.65
C GLU A 31 -3.99 -15.16 -3.43
N GLU A 32 -4.83 -14.86 -4.43
CA GLU A 32 -5.81 -13.79 -4.34
C GLU A 32 -7.21 -14.32 -4.63
N HIS A 33 -8.12 -14.06 -3.71
CA HIS A 33 -9.55 -14.27 -3.88
C HIS A 33 -10.21 -12.92 -4.12
N TYR A 34 -10.71 -12.73 -5.33
CA TYR A 34 -11.31 -11.45 -5.72
C TYR A 34 -12.79 -11.38 -5.38
N LEU A 35 -13.19 -10.27 -4.77
CA LEU A 35 -14.58 -9.89 -4.61
C LEU A 35 -15.07 -9.28 -5.94
N THR A 36 -15.72 -10.10 -6.75
CA THR A 36 -16.29 -9.76 -8.06
C THR A 36 -17.78 -9.44 -7.99
N ASN A 37 -18.49 -9.95 -6.98
CA ASN A 37 -19.91 -9.74 -6.77
C ASN A 37 -20.26 -9.62 -5.27
N ARG A 38 -21.49 -9.20 -4.98
CA ARG A 38 -21.94 -8.92 -3.61
C ARG A 38 -22.06 -10.20 -2.79
N GLU A 39 -22.44 -11.32 -3.42
CA GLU A 39 -22.62 -12.61 -2.77
C GLU A 39 -21.30 -13.12 -2.15
N GLU A 40 -20.17 -12.93 -2.82
CA GLU A 40 -18.84 -13.27 -2.29
C GLU A 40 -18.50 -12.49 -1.01
N TYR A 41 -18.83 -11.19 -0.99
CA TYR A 41 -18.65 -10.38 0.22
C TYR A 41 -19.60 -10.81 1.35
N LEU A 42 -20.87 -11.06 1.04
CA LEU A 42 -21.85 -11.55 2.03
C LEU A 42 -21.46 -12.93 2.60
N LYS A 43 -20.83 -13.79 1.79
CA LYS A 43 -20.30 -15.07 2.27
C LYS A 43 -19.24 -14.87 3.36
N LEU A 44 -18.26 -13.98 3.14
CA LEU A 44 -17.23 -13.67 4.14
C LEU A 44 -17.83 -13.09 5.43
N LEU A 45 -18.88 -12.28 5.32
CA LEU A 45 -19.62 -11.76 6.47
C LEU A 45 -20.32 -12.87 7.26
N ASN A 46 -21.07 -13.73 6.57
CA ASN A 46 -21.85 -14.81 7.18
C ASN A 46 -20.96 -15.87 7.85
N GLU A 47 -19.75 -16.10 7.32
CA GLU A 47 -18.74 -16.98 7.93
C GLU A 47 -18.06 -16.37 9.17
N GLY A 48 -18.32 -15.10 9.49
CA GLY A 48 -17.64 -14.39 10.58
C GLY A 48 -16.16 -14.11 10.29
N SER A 49 -15.74 -14.18 9.03
CA SER A 49 -14.33 -13.98 8.62
C SER A 49 -13.86 -12.53 8.78
N LEU A 50 -14.80 -11.56 8.79
CA LEU A 50 -14.52 -10.13 8.83
C LEU A 50 -14.91 -9.53 10.19
N MET A 51 -13.95 -9.44 11.12
CA MET A 51 -14.18 -8.93 12.49
C MET A 51 -14.93 -7.58 12.53
N PHE A 52 -14.61 -6.69 11.59
CA PHE A 52 -15.24 -5.37 11.47
C PHE A 52 -16.06 -5.22 10.19
N GLN A 53 -16.47 -6.33 9.57
CA GLN A 53 -17.29 -6.31 8.36
C GLN A 53 -16.62 -5.54 7.20
N GLN A 54 -15.29 -5.55 7.17
CA GLN A 54 -14.49 -4.79 6.22
C GLN A 54 -13.36 -5.66 5.67
N VAL A 55 -13.01 -5.43 4.42
CA VAL A 55 -11.75 -5.89 3.82
C VAL A 55 -10.76 -4.72 3.74
N PRO A 56 -9.43 -4.93 3.72
CA PRO A 56 -8.68 -6.17 3.49
C PRO A 56 -8.90 -7.29 4.52
N LEU A 57 -8.95 -8.54 4.03
CA LEU A 57 -8.78 -9.76 4.82
C LEU A 57 -7.57 -10.53 4.27
N VAL A 58 -6.67 -10.96 5.16
CA VAL A 58 -5.53 -11.82 4.82
C VAL A 58 -5.55 -13.07 5.70
N GLU A 59 -5.53 -14.24 5.07
CA GLU A 59 -5.30 -15.51 5.74
C GLU A 59 -3.81 -15.82 5.75
N ILE A 60 -3.22 -15.94 6.93
CA ILE A 60 -1.78 -16.20 7.11
C ILE A 60 -1.55 -16.88 8.47
N ASP A 61 -0.73 -17.94 8.51
CA ASP A 61 -0.42 -18.70 9.74
C ASP A 61 -1.66 -19.22 10.51
N GLY A 62 -2.75 -19.51 9.81
CA GLY A 62 -4.03 -19.92 10.43
C GLY A 62 -4.81 -18.76 11.05
N LEU A 63 -4.33 -17.52 10.93
CA LEU A 63 -5.04 -16.30 11.34
C LEU A 63 -5.84 -15.73 10.17
N LYS A 64 -6.99 -15.12 10.49
CA LYS A 64 -7.77 -14.26 9.60
C LYS A 64 -7.58 -12.81 10.03
N LEU A 65 -6.62 -12.12 9.42
CA LEU A 65 -6.25 -10.75 9.78
C LEU A 65 -7.06 -9.74 8.97
N VAL A 66 -7.64 -8.76 9.66
CA VAL A 66 -8.27 -7.56 9.09
C VAL A 66 -7.58 -6.31 9.61
N GLN A 67 -7.95 -5.12 9.12
CA GLN A 67 -7.28 -3.84 9.34
C GLN A 67 -5.88 -3.77 8.70
N THR A 68 -5.77 -2.96 7.64
CA THR A 68 -4.57 -2.87 6.80
C THR A 68 -3.28 -2.67 7.59
N LYS A 69 -3.28 -1.75 8.58
CA LYS A 69 -2.11 -1.44 9.40
C LYS A 69 -1.67 -2.63 10.24
N ALA A 70 -2.62 -3.34 10.88
CA ALA A 70 -2.32 -4.53 11.66
C ALA A 70 -1.75 -5.65 10.78
N ILE A 71 -2.30 -5.85 9.58
CA ILE A 71 -1.78 -6.82 8.60
C ILE A 71 -0.33 -6.47 8.19
N LEU A 72 -0.07 -5.22 7.83
CA LEU A 72 1.27 -4.75 7.44
C LEU A 72 2.28 -4.96 8.57
N TYR A 73 1.92 -4.61 9.81
CA TYR A 73 2.81 -4.78 10.97
C TYR A 73 3.09 -6.24 11.27
N TYR A 74 2.09 -7.13 11.18
CA TYR A 74 2.28 -8.56 11.37
C TYR A 74 3.28 -9.13 10.35
N ILE A 75 3.09 -8.81 9.06
CA ILE A 75 3.99 -9.23 7.99
C ILE A 75 5.39 -8.64 8.21
N ALA A 76 5.48 -7.35 8.53
CA ALA A 76 6.77 -6.70 8.75
C ALA A 76 7.54 -7.35 9.90
N GLU A 77 6.90 -7.64 11.04
CA GLU A 77 7.54 -8.31 12.18
C GLU A 77 7.96 -9.73 11.80
N LYS A 78 7.06 -10.51 11.18
CA LYS A 78 7.31 -11.90 10.78
C LYS A 78 8.51 -12.05 9.86
N PHE A 79 8.73 -11.09 8.96
CA PHE A 79 9.78 -11.13 7.95
C PHE A 79 10.95 -10.17 8.24
N ASN A 80 11.11 -9.73 9.48
CA ASN A 80 12.23 -8.88 9.93
C ASN A 80 12.37 -7.54 9.20
N LEU A 81 11.24 -6.93 8.83
CA LEU A 81 11.12 -5.62 8.18
C LEU A 81 10.60 -4.53 9.14
N HIS A 82 10.60 -4.80 10.47
CA HIS A 82 10.00 -3.93 11.49
C HIS A 82 10.99 -3.34 12.50
N GLY A 83 12.28 -3.30 12.15
CA GLY A 83 13.35 -2.79 13.02
C GLY A 83 13.74 -3.79 14.11
N LYS A 84 14.88 -3.55 14.76
CA LYS A 84 15.43 -4.49 15.76
C LYS A 84 14.97 -4.24 17.20
N ASP A 85 14.49 -3.03 17.48
CA ASP A 85 14.12 -2.58 18.81
C ASP A 85 12.92 -1.62 18.75
N ILE A 86 12.38 -1.27 19.91
CA ILE A 86 11.20 -0.43 20.02
C ILE A 86 11.40 0.98 19.42
N LYS A 87 12.64 1.51 19.41
CA LYS A 87 12.93 2.84 18.87
C LYS A 87 12.95 2.81 17.34
N GLU A 88 13.57 1.80 16.75
CA GLU A 88 13.50 1.60 15.30
C GLU A 88 12.06 1.32 14.85
N ARG A 89 11.34 0.45 15.58
CA ARG A 89 9.95 0.09 15.27
C ARG A 89 9.02 1.29 15.27
N VAL A 90 9.10 2.16 16.29
CA VAL A 90 8.23 3.35 16.35
C VAL A 90 8.55 4.34 15.23
N MET A 91 9.82 4.51 14.86
CA MET A 91 10.20 5.36 13.73
C MET A 91 9.69 4.81 12.40
N ILE A 92 9.80 3.50 12.18
CA ILE A 92 9.22 2.82 11.01
C ILE A 92 7.71 3.04 10.95
N ASN A 93 7.01 2.90 12.08
CA ASN A 93 5.57 3.12 12.16
C ASN A 93 5.21 4.56 11.82
N MET A 94 5.89 5.56 12.39
CA MET A 94 5.61 6.98 12.09
C MET A 94 5.76 7.29 10.60
N TYR A 95 6.81 6.78 9.96
CA TYR A 95 7.02 6.93 8.53
C TYR A 95 5.96 6.20 7.71
N ALA A 96 5.67 4.95 8.04
CA ALA A 96 4.65 4.14 7.37
C ALA A 96 3.26 4.79 7.43
N GLU A 97 2.85 5.26 8.61
CA GLU A 97 1.56 5.91 8.82
C GLU A 97 1.42 7.21 8.00
N GLY A 98 2.46 8.05 7.99
CA GLY A 98 2.46 9.27 7.17
C GLY A 98 2.36 9.00 5.67
N LEU A 99 3.01 7.93 5.19
CA LEU A 99 2.92 7.50 3.79
C LEU A 99 1.52 6.94 3.46
N ILE A 100 0.93 6.17 4.36
CA ILE A 100 -0.44 5.65 4.21
C ILE A 100 -1.43 6.81 4.13
N ASP A 101 -1.35 7.81 5.01
CA ASP A 101 -2.21 9.00 4.96
C ASP A 101 -2.12 9.71 3.59
N HIS A 102 -0.91 9.77 3.02
CA HIS A 102 -0.70 10.41 1.72
C HIS A 102 -1.27 9.58 0.57
N MET A 103 -0.99 8.27 0.57
CA MET A 103 -1.51 7.35 -0.45
C MET A 103 -3.03 7.20 -0.40
N GLU A 104 -3.65 7.29 0.78
CA GLU A 104 -5.11 7.26 0.92
C GLU A 104 -5.78 8.43 0.20
N MET A 105 -5.16 9.62 0.16
CA MET A 105 -5.68 10.75 -0.63
C MET A 105 -5.67 10.46 -2.14
N ILE A 106 -4.68 9.72 -2.64
CA ILE A 106 -4.60 9.30 -4.06
C ILE A 106 -5.62 8.18 -4.32
N MET A 107 -5.74 7.23 -3.39
CA MET A 107 -6.62 6.06 -3.50
C MET A 107 -8.09 6.43 -3.70
N VAL A 108 -8.55 7.54 -3.10
CA VAL A 108 -9.95 7.98 -3.21
C VAL A 108 -10.27 8.70 -4.53
N LEU A 109 -9.27 9.17 -5.29
CA LEU A 109 -9.47 9.93 -6.53
C LEU A 109 -10.42 9.27 -7.55
N PRO A 110 -10.36 7.94 -7.82
CA PRO A 110 -11.24 7.29 -8.80
C PRO A 110 -12.73 7.38 -8.46
N PHE A 111 -13.07 7.67 -7.20
CA PHE A 111 -14.44 7.72 -6.73
C PHE A 111 -15.03 9.14 -6.68
N VAL A 112 -14.27 10.14 -7.13
CA VAL A 112 -14.60 11.56 -7.02
C VAL A 112 -14.87 12.15 -8.41
N THR A 113 -15.94 12.93 -8.53
CA THR A 113 -16.33 13.55 -9.81
C THR A 113 -15.43 14.71 -10.22
N ASP A 114 -15.17 15.66 -9.32
CA ASP A 114 -14.22 16.76 -9.54
C ASP A 114 -12.89 16.46 -8.85
N THR A 115 -11.92 16.00 -9.64
CA THR A 115 -10.61 15.57 -9.13
C THR A 115 -9.63 16.73 -8.95
N LYS A 116 -9.87 17.89 -9.56
CA LYS A 116 -8.90 18.98 -9.62
C LYS A 116 -8.53 19.52 -8.23
N PRO A 117 -9.49 19.86 -7.34
CA PRO A 117 -9.17 20.33 -5.99
C PRO A 117 -8.42 19.28 -5.16
N LYS A 118 -8.76 17.98 -5.34
CA LYS A 118 -8.08 16.89 -4.63
C LYS A 118 -6.64 16.72 -5.12
N LEU A 119 -6.40 16.78 -6.42
CA LEU A 119 -5.07 16.71 -7.00
C LEU A 119 -4.19 17.87 -6.53
N ASP A 120 -4.71 19.10 -6.51
CA ASP A 120 -3.95 20.27 -6.04
C ASP A 120 -3.58 20.13 -4.54
N ASN A 121 -4.51 19.66 -3.70
CA ASN A 121 -4.23 19.37 -2.29
C ASN A 121 -3.24 18.20 -2.10
N ILE A 122 -3.29 17.15 -2.94
CA ILE A 122 -2.33 16.04 -2.88
C ILE A 122 -0.93 16.54 -3.23
N ARG A 123 -0.79 17.35 -4.28
CA ARG A 123 0.50 17.91 -4.71
C ARG A 123 1.09 18.84 -3.64
N SER A 124 0.31 19.81 -3.16
CA SER A 124 0.77 20.72 -2.09
C SER A 124 1.19 19.94 -0.84
N LYS A 125 0.40 18.97 -0.38
CA LYS A 125 0.81 18.14 0.77
C LYS A 125 2.05 17.29 0.48
N ALA A 126 2.22 16.78 -0.74
CA ALA A 126 3.43 16.06 -1.12
C ALA A 126 4.65 16.96 -0.96
N GLU A 127 4.62 18.14 -1.58
CA GLU A 127 5.74 19.07 -1.68
C GLU A 127 6.05 19.76 -0.33
N GLU A 128 5.03 20.12 0.45
CA GLU A 128 5.20 20.95 1.65
C GLU A 128 5.23 20.16 2.96
N ARG A 129 4.62 18.96 3.00
CA ARG A 129 4.44 18.19 4.25
C ARG A 129 5.19 16.88 4.25
N TYR A 130 4.97 16.02 3.24
CA TYR A 130 5.42 14.63 3.31
C TYR A 130 6.84 14.44 2.75
N LEU A 131 7.08 14.79 1.50
CA LEU A 131 8.38 14.56 0.85
C LEU A 131 9.56 15.24 1.57
N PRO A 132 9.46 16.47 2.10
CA PRO A 132 10.56 17.08 2.87
C PRO A 132 11.05 16.24 4.05
N VAL A 133 10.16 15.48 4.70
CA VAL A 133 10.51 14.60 5.83
C VAL A 133 11.42 13.46 5.36
N PHE A 134 11.05 12.80 4.27
CA PHE A 134 11.79 11.66 3.73
C PHE A 134 13.08 12.09 3.03
N GLU A 135 13.07 13.24 2.35
CA GLU A 135 14.26 13.83 1.73
C GLU A 135 15.33 14.10 2.78
N LYS A 136 14.94 14.66 3.93
CA LYS A 136 15.83 14.88 5.07
C LYS A 136 16.31 13.55 5.65
N ALA A 137 15.43 12.58 5.86
CA ALA A 137 15.77 11.27 6.43
C ALA A 137 16.77 10.49 5.57
N LEU A 138 16.78 10.72 4.26
CA LEU A 138 17.67 10.08 3.29
C LEU A 138 18.95 10.89 2.98
N THR A 139 19.26 11.92 3.78
CA THR A 139 20.54 12.67 3.68
C THR A 139 21.70 11.83 4.22
N GLY A 140 22.19 10.89 3.41
CA GLY A 140 23.31 10.00 3.76
C GLY A 140 22.91 8.53 3.93
N PRO A 141 21.87 8.18 4.71
CA PRO A 141 21.42 6.80 4.85
C PRO A 141 20.93 6.17 3.55
N VAL A 142 21.16 4.86 3.41
CA VAL A 142 20.65 4.07 2.27
C VAL A 142 19.16 3.74 2.43
N TYR A 143 18.75 3.45 3.68
CA TYR A 143 17.40 3.11 4.11
C TYR A 143 16.96 4.10 5.20
N LEU A 144 15.65 4.25 5.39
CA LEU A 144 15.06 5.23 6.30
C LEU A 144 15.43 4.99 7.77
N VAL A 145 15.52 3.73 8.20
CA VAL A 145 15.73 3.38 9.63
C VAL A 145 16.75 2.26 9.77
N GLY A 146 17.65 2.39 10.76
CA GLY A 146 18.53 1.30 11.20
C GLY A 146 19.54 0.78 10.18
N GLY A 147 19.68 1.44 9.03
CA GLY A 147 20.57 1.01 7.94
C GLY A 147 20.13 -0.30 7.26
N LYS A 148 18.86 -0.70 7.41
CA LYS A 148 18.30 -1.92 6.83
C LYS A 148 16.96 -1.64 6.17
N LEU A 149 16.60 -2.47 5.18
CA LEU A 149 15.30 -2.42 4.53
C LEU A 149 14.18 -2.69 5.55
N SER A 150 13.13 -1.87 5.50
CA SER A 150 11.99 -1.95 6.40
C SER A 150 10.66 -1.70 5.67
N LEU A 151 9.54 -1.90 6.36
CA LEU A 151 8.20 -1.53 5.89
C LEU A 151 8.15 -0.07 5.38
N ALA A 152 8.81 0.86 6.07
CA ALA A 152 8.78 2.28 5.68
C ALA A 152 9.41 2.51 4.30
N ASP A 153 10.50 1.81 3.98
CA ASP A 153 11.16 1.91 2.68
C ASP A 153 10.28 1.35 1.55
N VAL A 154 9.57 0.25 1.81
CA VAL A 154 8.63 -0.36 0.86
C VAL A 154 7.46 0.58 0.56
N LEU A 155 6.89 1.21 1.60
CA LEU A 155 5.80 2.17 1.41
C LEU A 155 6.28 3.46 0.74
N LEU A 156 7.53 3.89 0.97
CA LEU A 156 8.07 5.09 0.32
C LEU A 156 8.25 4.87 -1.19
N VAL A 157 8.76 3.71 -1.62
CA VAL A 157 8.87 3.41 -3.06
C VAL A 157 7.48 3.28 -3.70
N GLU A 158 6.51 2.65 -3.04
CA GLU A 158 5.12 2.61 -3.53
C GLU A 158 4.54 4.02 -3.68
N CYS A 159 4.62 4.84 -2.63
CA CYS A 159 4.09 6.19 -2.59
C CYS A 159 4.69 7.09 -3.68
N THR A 160 6.02 7.06 -3.84
CA THR A 160 6.70 7.88 -4.86
C THR A 160 6.27 7.51 -6.28
N LEU A 161 6.11 6.22 -6.59
CA LEU A 161 5.59 5.78 -7.88
C LEU A 161 4.13 6.19 -8.09
N MET A 162 3.29 6.10 -7.05
CA MET A 162 1.90 6.57 -7.10
C MET A 162 1.81 8.09 -7.32
N LEU A 163 2.73 8.87 -6.76
CA LEU A 163 2.81 10.31 -6.98
C LEU A 163 3.23 10.64 -8.41
N GLU A 164 4.27 9.98 -8.95
CA GLU A 164 4.74 10.20 -10.33
C GLU A 164 3.69 9.81 -11.39
N GLU A 165 2.82 8.85 -11.08
CA GLU A 165 1.65 8.53 -11.92
C GLU A 165 0.65 9.69 -12.05
N LYS A 166 0.65 10.64 -11.10
CA LYS A 166 -0.21 11.85 -11.11
C LYS A 166 0.55 13.11 -11.48
N PHE A 167 1.81 13.20 -11.07
CA PHE A 167 2.66 14.36 -11.16
C PHE A 167 4.08 13.92 -11.56
N PRO A 168 4.37 13.78 -12.86
CA PRO A 168 5.64 13.22 -13.33
C PRO A 168 6.90 13.98 -12.85
N ASP A 169 6.75 15.25 -12.47
CA ASP A 169 7.82 16.14 -12.01
C ASP A 169 7.95 16.22 -10.47
N ILE A 170 7.12 15.51 -9.71
CA ILE A 170 6.96 15.70 -8.26
C ILE A 170 8.24 15.47 -7.44
N LEU A 171 9.17 14.68 -7.95
CA LEU A 171 10.44 14.36 -7.28
C LEU A 171 11.61 15.25 -7.73
N LYS A 172 11.38 16.22 -8.61
CA LYS A 172 12.46 17.04 -9.21
C LYS A 172 13.32 17.74 -8.16
N GLU A 173 12.69 18.27 -7.11
CA GLU A 173 13.36 19.00 -6.02
C GLU A 173 13.74 18.08 -4.84
N PHE A 174 13.59 16.76 -4.98
CA PHE A 174 13.84 15.75 -3.94
C PHE A 174 14.87 14.70 -4.41
N PRO A 175 16.14 15.10 -4.63
CA PRO A 175 17.16 14.24 -5.20
C PRO A 175 17.50 13.01 -4.34
N ASN A 176 17.46 13.09 -3.01
CA ASN A 176 17.72 11.94 -2.14
C ASN A 176 16.62 10.89 -2.28
N ILE A 177 15.35 11.32 -2.32
CA ILE A 177 14.22 10.43 -2.60
C ILE A 177 14.34 9.83 -4.01
N LYS A 178 14.68 10.63 -5.03
CA LYS A 178 14.83 10.10 -6.39
C LYS A 178 15.93 9.06 -6.49
N SER A 179 17.06 9.31 -5.83
CA SER A 179 18.17 8.37 -5.71
C SER A 179 17.77 7.10 -4.95
N PHE A 180 17.03 7.24 -3.85
CA PHE A 180 16.45 6.12 -3.10
C PHE A 180 15.51 5.28 -3.96
N GLN A 181 14.55 5.91 -4.66
CA GLN A 181 13.61 5.24 -5.55
C GLN A 181 14.36 4.43 -6.61
N GLY A 182 15.38 5.03 -7.26
CA GLY A 182 16.20 4.34 -8.25
C GLY A 182 16.93 3.11 -7.70
N ARG A 183 17.46 3.16 -6.47
CA ARG A 183 18.06 1.98 -5.83
C ARG A 183 17.02 0.91 -5.48
N MET A 184 15.85 1.34 -5.00
CA MET A 184 14.78 0.43 -4.59
C MET A 184 14.16 -0.32 -5.76
N THR A 185 13.93 0.34 -6.90
CA THR A 185 13.37 -0.29 -8.10
C THR A 185 14.30 -1.31 -8.73
N LEU A 186 15.61 -1.24 -8.46
CA LEU A 186 16.61 -2.22 -8.89
C LEU A 186 16.70 -3.46 -7.99
N LYS A 187 16.04 -3.47 -6.81
CA LYS A 187 16.01 -4.68 -5.98
C LYS A 187 15.27 -5.81 -6.72
N PRO A 188 15.79 -7.05 -6.75
CA PRO A 188 15.20 -8.13 -7.55
C PRO A 188 13.70 -8.33 -7.33
N ALA A 189 13.23 -8.38 -6.08
CA ALA A 189 11.82 -8.53 -5.75
C ALA A 189 10.95 -7.40 -6.33
N ILE A 190 11.36 -6.14 -6.12
CA ILE A 190 10.64 -4.96 -6.60
C ILE A 190 10.70 -4.90 -8.13
N SER A 191 11.88 -5.10 -8.72
CA SER A 191 12.08 -5.10 -10.17
C SER A 191 11.14 -6.10 -10.85
N ARG A 192 11.04 -7.33 -10.34
CA ARG A 192 10.07 -8.34 -10.80
C ARG A 192 8.63 -7.88 -10.59
N PHE A 193 8.32 -7.29 -9.43
CA PHE A 193 6.97 -6.80 -9.13
C PHE A 193 6.52 -5.65 -10.05
N LEU A 194 7.47 -4.88 -10.58
CA LEU A 194 7.19 -3.80 -11.52
C LEU A 194 7.00 -4.27 -12.97
N GLN A 195 7.40 -5.52 -13.30
CA GLN A 195 7.24 -6.05 -14.65
C GLN A 195 5.78 -6.41 -14.98
N PRO A 196 5.41 -6.40 -16.28
CA PRO A 196 4.14 -6.94 -16.73
C PRO A 196 3.93 -8.39 -16.27
N GLY A 197 2.69 -8.74 -15.90
CA GLY A 197 2.34 -10.09 -15.45
C GLY A 197 2.60 -10.36 -13.96
N SER A 198 3.14 -9.40 -13.21
CA SER A 198 3.20 -9.49 -11.74
C SER A 198 1.82 -9.32 -11.10
N LYS A 199 1.75 -9.51 -9.77
CA LYS A 199 0.52 -9.28 -8.98
C LYS A 199 0.28 -7.80 -8.62
N ARG A 200 1.15 -6.88 -9.05
CA ARG A 200 0.94 -5.43 -8.90
C ARG A 200 -0.28 -5.00 -9.69
N LYS A 201 -1.19 -4.25 -9.08
CA LYS A 201 -2.44 -3.85 -9.74
C LYS A 201 -2.25 -2.52 -10.49
N PRO A 202 -2.90 -2.36 -11.66
CA PRO A 202 -2.83 -1.12 -12.43
C PRO A 202 -3.53 0.03 -11.69
N GLN A 203 -3.42 1.25 -12.23
CA GLN A 203 -4.24 2.35 -11.74
C GLN A 203 -5.74 1.98 -11.85
N PRO A 204 -6.57 2.36 -10.87
CA PRO A 204 -8.00 2.05 -10.90
C PRO A 204 -8.69 2.63 -12.14
N ASP A 205 -9.54 1.81 -12.77
CA ASP A 205 -10.39 2.19 -13.90
C ASP A 205 -11.88 2.24 -13.51
N GLU A 206 -12.74 2.56 -14.46
CA GLU A 206 -14.19 2.61 -14.25
C GLU A 206 -14.78 1.25 -13.87
N GLY A 207 -14.20 0.15 -14.39
CA GLY A 207 -14.60 -1.21 -14.08
C GLY A 207 -14.39 -1.54 -12.59
N TYR A 208 -13.20 -1.24 -12.08
CA TYR A 208 -12.88 -1.35 -10.66
C TYR A 208 -13.85 -0.53 -9.80
N VAL A 209 -14.09 0.73 -10.16
CA VAL A 209 -14.99 1.63 -9.41
C VAL A 209 -16.41 1.07 -9.37
N LYS A 210 -16.91 0.57 -10.50
CA LYS A 210 -18.23 -0.05 -10.62
C LYS A 210 -18.33 -1.28 -9.72
N THR A 211 -17.39 -2.22 -9.80
CA THR A 211 -17.38 -3.43 -8.97
C THR A 211 -17.36 -3.09 -7.47
N VAL A 212 -16.53 -2.14 -7.04
CA VAL A 212 -16.49 -1.73 -5.63
C VAL A 212 -17.84 -1.19 -5.17
N LYS A 213 -18.49 -0.34 -5.98
CA LYS A 213 -19.81 0.22 -5.66
C LYS A 213 -20.88 -0.86 -5.61
N GLU A 214 -20.88 -1.82 -6.53
CA GLU A 214 -21.85 -2.93 -6.56
C GLU A 214 -21.69 -3.87 -5.36
N VAL A 215 -20.48 -4.34 -5.10
CA VAL A 215 -20.20 -5.29 -4.00
C VAL A 215 -20.57 -4.68 -2.65
N PHE A 216 -20.16 -3.43 -2.40
CA PHE A 216 -20.46 -2.73 -1.15
C PHE A 216 -21.83 -2.05 -1.13
N ASN A 217 -22.61 -2.12 -2.21
CA ASN A 217 -23.91 -1.46 -2.34
C ASN A 217 -23.85 0.04 -2.01
N ILE A 218 -22.86 0.74 -2.59
CA ILE A 218 -22.66 2.17 -2.42
C ILE A 218 -23.57 2.92 -3.39
N THR A 219 -24.69 3.43 -2.87
CA THR A 219 -25.66 4.24 -3.62
C THR A 219 -25.47 5.72 -3.29
N GLY A 220 -24.42 6.35 -3.81
CA GLY A 220 -24.13 7.77 -3.55
C GLY A 220 -22.72 8.20 -3.91
N PRO A 221 -22.38 9.49 -3.73
CA PRO A 221 -20.99 9.94 -3.79
C PRO A 221 -20.18 9.22 -2.72
N PHE A 222 -18.94 8.85 -3.05
CA PHE A 222 -18.03 8.26 -2.09
C PHE A 222 -17.64 9.34 -1.06
N PRO A 223 -17.69 9.05 0.25
CA PRO A 223 -17.36 10.01 1.29
C PRO A 223 -15.91 10.53 1.20
#